data_AF-A0A7V6JWT3-F1
#
_entry.id   AF-A0A7V6JWT3-F1
#
_cell.length_a   1.000
_cell.length_b   1.000
_cell.length_c   1.000
_cell.angle_alpha   90.00
_cell.angle_beta   90.00
_cell.angle_gamma   90.00
#
_symmetry.space_group_name_H-M   'P 1'
#
loop_
_entity.id
_entity.type
_entity.pdbx_description
1 polymer ?
#
loop_
_entity_poly.entity_id
_entity_poly.type
_entity_poly.pdbx_seq_one_letter_code
_entity_poly.pdbx_strand_id
1 'polypeptide(L)'
;MKKALLLILVAIMASCSQMRKGSSATPKDELAITRKYVGDFIEYRHTGPENYDGPNMIWIRTTMEDQYGIISAYGRRCDFTNGDRLYLRKKFYSPGIIAGYWVYVIENDESVSYRATDLQHDREVYIKSWFE
;
A
#
# COMPACT_ATOMS: atom_id res chain seq x y z
N MET A 1 23.77 -52.19 -30.53
CA MET A 1 22.96 -52.15 -29.30
C MET A 1 23.37 -51.04 -28.32
N LYS A 2 24.66 -50.83 -28.03
CA LYS A 2 25.14 -49.80 -27.07
C LYS A 2 24.82 -48.34 -27.46
N LYS A 3 24.80 -48.01 -28.77
CA LYS A 3 24.49 -46.66 -29.27
C LYS A 3 22.99 -46.29 -29.15
N ALA A 4 22.11 -47.29 -29.23
CA ALA A 4 20.67 -47.08 -29.07
C ALA A 4 20.30 -46.83 -27.60
N LEU A 5 20.97 -47.52 -26.67
CA LEU A 5 20.82 -47.30 -25.23
C LEU A 5 21.21 -45.88 -24.81
N LEU A 6 22.24 -45.32 -25.46
CA LEU A 6 22.75 -43.98 -25.19
C LEU A 6 21.77 -42.89 -25.68
N LEU A 7 21.08 -43.12 -26.79
CA LEU A 7 20.04 -42.21 -27.30
C LEU A 7 18.79 -42.19 -26.41
N ILE A 8 18.40 -43.33 -25.84
CA ILE A 8 17.28 -43.43 -24.90
C ILE A 8 17.58 -42.68 -23.60
N LEU A 9 18.82 -42.75 -23.12
CA LEU A 9 19.26 -42.05 -21.91
C LEU A 9 19.26 -40.51 -22.07
N VAL A 10 19.60 -40.01 -23.26
CA VAL A 10 19.53 -38.56 -23.57
C VAL A 10 18.07 -38.08 -23.66
N ALA A 11 17.16 -38.90 -24.18
CA ALA A 11 15.74 -38.56 -24.28
C ALA A 11 15.04 -38.47 -22.91
N ILE A 12 15.46 -39.30 -21.92
CA ILE A 12 14.87 -39.29 -20.58
C ILE A 12 15.35 -38.07 -19.76
N MET A 13 16.59 -37.59 -19.97
CA MET A 13 17.09 -36.39 -19.29
C MET A 13 16.47 -35.07 -19.79
N ALA A 14 15.86 -35.04 -20.98
CA ALA A 14 15.16 -33.86 -21.50
C ALA A 14 13.75 -33.66 -20.90
N SER A 15 13.19 -34.64 -20.19
CA SER A 15 11.81 -34.58 -19.66
C SER A 15 11.68 -34.03 -18.23
N CYS A 16 12.79 -33.62 -17.59
CA CYS A 16 12.75 -33.07 -16.23
C CYS A 16 13.15 -31.61 -16.22
N SER A 17 12.15 -30.71 -16.24
CA SER A 17 12.05 -29.48 -15.40
C SER A 17 11.29 -28.32 -16.08
N GLN A 18 10.00 -28.52 -16.36
CA GLN A 18 9.05 -27.40 -16.18
C GLN A 18 8.37 -27.59 -14.85
N MET A 19 9.07 -27.16 -13.79
CA MET A 19 8.47 -26.96 -12.48
C MET A 19 7.41 -25.87 -12.65
N ARG A 20 6.15 -26.28 -12.76
CA ARG A 20 5.01 -25.37 -12.69
C ARG A 20 5.10 -24.70 -11.33
N LYS A 21 5.48 -23.41 -11.32
CA LYS A 21 5.31 -22.53 -10.15
C LYS A 21 3.90 -22.76 -9.64
N GLY A 22 3.80 -23.17 -8.38
CA GLY A 22 2.53 -23.41 -7.71
C GLY A 22 1.59 -22.24 -7.92
N SER A 23 0.31 -22.57 -8.02
CA SER A 23 -0.83 -21.67 -8.18
C SER A 23 -1.09 -20.77 -6.97
N SER A 24 -0.06 -20.22 -6.33
CA SER A 24 -0.17 -18.97 -5.60
C SER A 24 0.13 -17.84 -6.59
N ALA A 25 -0.80 -17.65 -7.52
CA ALA A 25 -0.86 -16.44 -8.33
C ALA A 25 -1.17 -15.26 -7.40
N THR A 26 -0.16 -14.80 -6.67
CA THR A 26 -0.06 -13.37 -6.40
C THR A 26 -0.02 -12.71 -7.78
N PRO A 27 -0.93 -11.77 -8.09
CA PRO A 27 -0.94 -11.14 -9.40
C PRO A 27 0.46 -10.60 -9.72
N LYS A 28 0.93 -10.97 -10.91
CA LYS A 28 2.13 -10.46 -11.57
C LYS A 28 2.34 -8.98 -11.22
N ASP A 29 3.48 -8.67 -10.62
CA ASP A 29 4.58 -7.93 -11.25
C ASP A 29 4.20 -6.76 -12.20
N GLU A 30 3.16 -6.00 -11.89
CA GLU A 30 3.25 -4.55 -12.10
C GLU A 30 4.15 -4.03 -10.98
N LEU A 31 5.10 -3.17 -11.32
CA LEU A 31 5.74 -2.26 -10.37
C LEU A 31 4.64 -1.34 -9.82
N ALA A 32 3.73 -1.88 -9.02
CA ALA A 32 2.63 -1.15 -8.43
C ALA A 32 3.28 -0.13 -7.51
N ILE A 33 3.08 1.15 -7.84
CA ILE A 33 3.57 2.25 -7.01
C ILE A 33 2.95 2.07 -5.63
N THR A 34 3.73 1.53 -4.70
CA THR A 34 3.27 1.27 -3.33
C THR A 34 3.38 2.51 -2.46
N ARG A 35 4.13 3.53 -2.91
CA ARG A 35 4.37 4.79 -2.20
C ARG A 35 4.35 5.95 -3.19
N LYS A 36 3.49 6.93 -2.96
CA LYS A 36 3.33 8.13 -3.80
C LYS A 36 3.63 9.38 -2.98
N TYR A 37 4.44 10.28 -3.50
CA TYR A 37 4.64 11.60 -2.88
C TYR A 37 3.34 12.42 -3.01
N VAL A 38 2.92 13.02 -1.90
CA VAL A 38 1.64 13.77 -1.80
C VAL A 38 1.82 15.19 -1.30
N GLY A 39 3.03 15.74 -1.43
CA GLY A 39 3.36 17.11 -1.05
C GLY A 39 4.09 17.20 0.28
N ASP A 40 4.48 18.42 0.62
CA ASP A 40 5.12 18.75 1.89
C ASP A 40 4.06 19.17 2.90
N PHE A 41 4.23 18.77 4.15
CA PHE A 41 3.31 19.09 5.24
C PHE A 41 3.27 20.59 5.51
N ILE A 42 2.04 21.14 5.55
CA ILE A 42 1.80 22.55 5.87
C ILE A 42 1.24 22.66 7.28
N GLU A 43 0.09 22.03 7.52
CA GLU A 43 -0.64 22.09 8.78
C GLU A 43 -1.61 20.92 8.91
N TYR A 44 -2.21 20.79 10.09
CA TYR A 44 -3.30 19.86 10.32
C TYR A 44 -4.42 20.48 11.13
N ARG A 45 -5.61 19.91 11.00
CA ARG A 45 -6.73 20.08 11.94
C ARG A 45 -7.02 18.76 12.63
N HIS A 46 -7.57 18.83 13.83
CA HIS A 46 -8.01 17.64 14.57
C HIS A 46 -9.52 17.71 14.80
N THR A 47 -10.17 16.56 14.66
CA THR A 47 -11.56 16.36 15.04
C THR A 47 -11.60 15.22 16.04
N GLY A 48 -12.12 15.53 17.23
CA GLY A 48 -12.42 14.53 18.23
C GLY A 48 -13.49 13.55 17.75
N PRO A 49 -13.67 12.43 18.45
CA PRO A 49 -14.63 11.44 18.04
C PRO A 49 -16.07 11.96 18.25
N GLU A 50 -16.96 11.67 17.30
CA GLU A 50 -18.38 12.09 17.38
C GLU A 50 -19.13 11.41 18.53
N ASN A 51 -18.72 10.18 18.86
CA ASN A 51 -19.25 9.37 19.96
C ASN A 51 -18.11 8.86 20.84
N TYR A 52 -18.43 8.33 22.03
CA TYR A 52 -17.40 7.84 22.97
C TYR A 52 -16.45 6.79 22.35
N ASP A 53 -16.96 5.97 21.43
CA ASP A 53 -16.20 4.91 20.74
C ASP A 53 -15.67 5.32 19.35
N GLY A 54 -15.90 6.56 18.93
CA GLY A 54 -15.44 7.05 17.63
C GLY A 54 -13.91 7.19 17.55
N PRO A 55 -13.32 7.12 16.35
CA PRO A 55 -11.90 7.40 16.19
C PRO A 55 -11.64 8.91 16.24
N ASN A 56 -10.44 9.28 16.70
CA ASN A 56 -9.94 10.64 16.50
C ASN A 56 -9.39 10.76 15.08
N MET A 57 -9.61 11.91 14.46
CA MET A 57 -9.21 12.14 13.08
C MET A 57 -8.34 13.39 12.98
N ILE A 58 -7.32 13.28 12.14
CA ILE A 58 -6.47 14.40 11.72
C ILE A 58 -6.68 14.65 10.23
N TRP A 59 -6.80 15.92 9.88
CA TRP A 59 -6.98 16.43 8.53
C TRP A 59 -5.71 17.13 8.12
N ILE A 60 -4.99 16.56 7.16
CA ILE A 60 -3.62 16.93 6.83
C ILE A 60 -3.63 17.71 5.53
N ARG A 61 -3.11 18.93 5.59
CA ARG A 61 -2.93 19.80 4.42
C ARG A 61 -1.49 19.75 3.95
N THR A 62 -1.31 19.59 2.64
CA THR A 62 0.01 19.54 1.99
C THR A 62 0.12 20.57 0.88
N THR A 63 1.33 20.77 0.35
CA THR A 63 1.58 21.60 -0.83
C THR A 63 0.91 21.11 -2.12
N MET A 64 0.37 19.88 -2.12
CA MET A 64 -0.34 19.29 -3.26
C MET A 64 -1.84 19.08 -2.98
N GLU A 65 -2.44 19.91 -2.13
CA GLU A 65 -3.89 19.89 -1.85
C GLU A 65 -4.73 20.00 -3.13
N ASP A 66 -4.31 20.78 -4.13
CA ASP A 66 -5.06 20.89 -5.39
C ASP A 66 -5.16 19.55 -6.15
N GLN A 67 -4.18 18.66 -5.97
CA GLN A 67 -4.12 17.36 -6.62
C GLN A 67 -4.72 16.23 -5.77
N TYR A 68 -4.48 16.25 -4.46
CA TYR A 68 -4.86 15.16 -3.55
C TYR A 68 -5.88 15.58 -2.48
N GLY A 69 -6.35 16.83 -2.49
CA GLY A 69 -7.21 17.34 -1.44
C GLY A 69 -6.58 17.28 -0.05
N ILE A 70 -7.43 17.41 0.97
CA ILE A 70 -7.06 17.25 2.37
C ILE A 70 -7.08 15.75 2.70
N ILE A 71 -5.96 15.26 3.24
CA ILE A 71 -5.78 13.84 3.56
C ILE A 71 -6.29 13.60 4.98
N SER A 72 -7.29 12.74 5.14
CA SER A 72 -7.77 12.28 6.45
C SER A 72 -7.01 11.05 6.92
N ALA A 73 -6.65 11.06 8.20
CA ALA A 73 -6.04 9.92 8.86
C ALA A 73 -6.50 9.78 10.31
N TYR A 74 -6.42 8.56 10.83
CA TYR A 74 -6.73 8.27 12.23
C TYR A 74 -5.57 8.70 13.13
N GLY A 75 -5.85 9.57 14.11
CA GLY A 75 -4.85 10.07 15.04
C GLY A 75 -5.42 11.05 16.05
N ARG A 76 -4.87 11.05 17.28
CA ARG A 76 -5.21 12.04 18.33
C ARG A 76 -4.44 13.36 18.19
N ARG A 77 -3.30 13.31 17.49
CA ARG A 77 -2.39 14.42 17.21
C ARG A 77 -1.65 14.11 15.92
N CYS A 78 -1.11 15.15 15.28
CA CYS A 78 -0.25 15.02 14.11
C CYS A 78 1.18 15.41 14.52
N ASP A 79 2.11 14.49 14.31
CA ASP A 79 3.52 14.62 14.67
C ASP A 79 4.39 14.98 13.47
N PHE A 80 3.79 15.22 12.30
CA PHE A 80 4.48 15.80 11.15
C PHE A 80 4.92 17.22 11.46
N THR A 81 6.13 17.58 11.00
CA THR A 81 6.70 18.91 11.12
C THR A 81 6.53 19.69 9.83
N ASN A 82 6.33 21.02 9.91
CA ASN A 82 6.17 21.87 8.74
C ASN A 82 7.38 21.70 7.80
N GLY A 83 7.11 21.38 6.53
CA GLY A 83 8.12 21.05 5.52
C GLY A 83 8.44 19.56 5.38
N ASP A 84 7.86 18.68 6.21
CA ASP A 84 8.03 17.22 6.06
C ASP A 84 7.50 16.75 4.71
N ARG A 85 8.32 15.99 3.98
CA ARG A 85 7.88 15.34 2.74
C ARG A 85 6.94 14.19 3.08
N LEU A 86 5.70 14.29 2.65
CA LEU A 86 4.69 13.27 2.93
C LEU A 86 4.46 12.34 1.75
N TYR A 87 4.19 11.09 2.08
CA TYR A 87 3.95 10.03 1.13
C TYR A 87 2.74 9.21 1.54
N LEU A 88 1.90 8.88 0.57
CA LEU A 88 0.85 7.90 0.77
C LEU A 88 1.33 6.52 0.33
N ARG A 89 1.29 5.57 1.25
CA ARG A 89 1.73 4.19 1.04
C ARG A 89 0.54 3.23 1.10
N LYS A 90 0.44 2.35 0.11
CA LYS A 90 -0.48 1.21 0.08
C LYS A 90 0.20 -0.01 0.70
N LYS A 91 -0.36 -0.54 1.79
CA LYS A 91 0.19 -1.68 2.54
C LYS A 91 -0.81 -2.83 2.58
N PHE A 92 -0.36 -4.04 2.27
CA PHE A 92 -1.16 -5.24 2.46
C PHE A 92 -1.06 -5.67 3.93
N TYR A 93 -2.21 -5.79 4.60
CA TYR A 93 -2.32 -6.24 5.98
C TYR A 93 -3.04 -7.58 6.02
N SER A 94 -2.37 -8.62 6.50
CA SER A 94 -2.92 -9.97 6.63
C SER A 94 -2.82 -10.42 8.09
N PRO A 95 -3.85 -10.18 8.92
CA PRO A 95 -3.87 -10.68 10.28
C PRO A 95 -4.20 -12.19 10.26
N GLY A 96 -3.18 -13.03 10.11
CA GLY A 96 -3.31 -14.49 10.13
C GLY A 96 -3.52 -15.15 8.76
N ILE A 97 -4.08 -16.37 8.77
CA ILE A 97 -4.14 -17.30 7.63
C ILE A 97 -5.33 -17.03 6.69
N ILE A 98 -6.38 -16.34 7.16
CA ILE A 98 -7.72 -16.47 6.58
C ILE A 98 -8.02 -15.44 5.46
N ALA A 99 -7.49 -14.22 5.53
CA ALA A 99 -7.49 -13.25 4.42
C ALA A 99 -6.71 -11.99 4.82
N GLY A 100 -6.14 -11.29 3.83
CA GLY A 100 -5.56 -9.96 4.00
C GLY A 100 -6.35 -8.89 3.23
N TYR A 101 -6.17 -7.64 3.63
CA TYR A 101 -6.77 -6.46 3.03
C TYR A 101 -5.75 -5.35 2.82
N TRP A 102 -6.03 -4.44 1.90
CA TRP A 102 -5.17 -3.28 1.66
C TRP A 102 -5.55 -2.13 2.60
N VAL A 103 -4.55 -1.49 3.17
CA VAL A 103 -4.69 -0.24 3.94
C VAL A 103 -3.81 0.84 3.33
N TYR A 104 -4.20 2.09 3.53
CA TYR A 104 -3.43 3.26 3.12
C TYR A 104 -2.86 3.95 4.35
N VAL A 105 -1.63 4.41 4.24
CA VAL A 105 -0.87 5.02 5.32
C VAL A 105 -0.24 6.30 4.81
N ILE A 106 -0.47 7.41 5.49
CA ILE A 106 0.26 8.66 5.28
C ILE A 106 1.49 8.64 6.19
N GLU A 107 2.67 8.94 5.63
CA GLU A 107 3.94 8.82 6.33
C GLU A 107 4.96 9.86 5.85
N ASN A 108 5.95 10.16 6.69
CA ASN A 108 7.14 10.92 6.32
C ASN A 108 8.37 10.00 6.23
N ASP A 109 9.54 10.58 5.99
CA ASP A 109 10.81 9.84 5.98
C ASP A 109 11.37 9.59 7.41
N GLU A 110 10.84 10.26 8.45
CA GLU A 110 11.27 10.20 9.85
C GLU A 110 10.50 9.19 10.72
N SER A 111 9.87 8.20 10.09
CA SER A 111 9.06 7.14 10.75
C SER A 111 7.74 7.56 11.39
N VAL A 112 7.30 8.82 11.21
CA VAL A 112 5.93 9.23 11.58
C VAL A 112 4.98 8.67 10.53
N SER A 113 3.92 7.99 10.99
CA SER A 113 2.91 7.44 10.09
C SER A 113 1.54 7.31 10.75
N TYR A 114 0.50 7.53 9.95
CA TYR A 114 -0.90 7.38 10.37
C TYR A 114 -1.67 6.58 9.33
N ARG A 115 -2.62 5.75 9.78
CA ARG A 115 -3.53 5.06 8.86
C ARG A 115 -4.48 6.09 8.26
N ALA A 116 -4.45 6.24 6.94
CA ALA A 116 -5.38 7.09 6.23
C ALA A 116 -6.79 6.48 6.23
N THR A 117 -7.81 7.33 6.19
CA THR A 117 -9.19 6.88 5.98
C THR A 117 -9.40 6.47 4.52
N ASP A 118 -10.43 5.69 4.24
CA ASP A 118 -10.71 5.25 2.87
C ASP A 118 -11.25 6.38 1.97
N LEU A 119 -11.75 7.46 2.56
CA LEU A 119 -12.32 8.63 1.89
C LEU A 119 -11.47 9.89 2.13
N GLN A 120 -11.54 10.83 1.19
CA GLN A 120 -11.08 12.22 1.37
C GLN A 120 -11.94 12.99 2.37
N HIS A 121 -11.39 14.07 2.92
CA HIS A 121 -12.18 15.08 3.63
C HIS A 121 -13.22 15.71 2.71
N ASP A 122 -14.48 15.77 3.17
CA ASP A 122 -15.61 16.44 2.51
C ASP A 122 -15.93 15.98 1.07
N ARG A 123 -15.33 14.88 0.60
CA ARG A 123 -15.56 14.33 -0.74
C ARG A 123 -15.67 12.81 -0.66
N GLU A 124 -16.67 12.25 -1.33
CA GLU A 124 -16.83 10.79 -1.52
C GLU A 124 -15.79 10.20 -2.50
N VAL A 125 -14.56 10.71 -2.48
CA VAL A 125 -13.46 10.24 -3.32
C VAL A 125 -12.65 9.22 -2.53
N TYR A 126 -12.60 7.99 -3.05
CA TYR A 126 -11.80 6.93 -2.46
C TYR A 126 -10.31 7.20 -2.62
N ILE A 127 -9.57 7.04 -1.53
CA ILE A 127 -8.11 7.19 -1.51
C ILE A 127 -7.41 6.21 -2.46
N LYS A 128 -8.06 5.09 -2.77
CA LYS A 128 -7.64 4.10 -3.77
C LYS A 128 -7.45 4.71 -5.17
N SER A 129 -8.28 5.68 -5.55
CA SER A 129 -8.23 6.31 -6.88
C SER A 129 -6.92 7.05 -7.16
N TRP A 130 -6.16 7.41 -6.12
CA TRP A 130 -4.86 8.07 -6.31
C TRP A 130 -3.74 7.12 -6.71
N PHE A 131 -3.98 5.81 -6.67
CA PHE A 131 -3.05 4.76 -7.09
C PHE A 131 -3.45 4.09 -8.40
N GLU A 132 -4.54 4.55 -9.03
CA GLU A 132 -4.98 4.17 -10.37
C GLU A 132 -4.42 5.17 -11.39
#